data_AF-A0A1I0F3S4-F1
#
_entry.id   AF-A0A1I0F3S4-F1
#
_cell.length_a   1.000
_cell.length_b   1.000
_cell.length_c   1.000
_cell.angle_alpha   90.00
_cell.angle_beta   90.00
_cell.angle_gamma   90.00
#
_symmetry.space_group_name_H-M   'P 1'
#
loop_
_entity.id
_entity.type
_entity.pdbx_description
1 polymer ?
#
loop_
_entity_poly.entity_id
_entity_poly.type
_entity_poly.pdbx_seq_one_letter_code
_entity_poly.pdbx_strand_id
1 'polypeptide(L)'
;MYRRFILIILILFCINMIFTGCRKNNPVLENSVESGEKRDEPIVSIIDEPNKEEKSADAEKEKELAEEVLESTFHQGALSKRNYEVIDGEAANFLSYNYQDRSMYIAGLKVFEEFSTLNEGGISIVSDENILTFGITKATGSVTGAVDGPNVYFEMNLTSNEIIDSKFEPAPNYAELGKTEFIKHSEEVIELTDERMVEIGLYFKELIMEIEKK
;
A
#
# COMPACT_ATOMS: atom_id res chain seq x y z
N MET A 1 -35.39 6.70 -7.19
CA MET A 1 -34.46 6.35 -6.10
C MET A 1 -33.16 7.18 -6.08
N TYR A 2 -32.75 7.85 -7.15
CA TYR A 2 -31.48 8.61 -7.20
C TYR A 2 -31.42 9.95 -6.44
N ARG A 3 -32.55 10.53 -6.03
CA ARG A 3 -32.57 11.85 -5.39
C ARG A 3 -32.17 11.86 -3.90
N ARG A 4 -32.18 10.72 -3.22
CA ARG A 4 -31.81 10.64 -1.79
C ARG A 4 -30.32 10.41 -1.57
N PHE A 5 -29.63 9.77 -2.52
CA PHE A 5 -28.19 9.50 -2.43
C PHE A 5 -27.32 10.75 -2.62
N ILE A 6 -27.71 11.66 -3.50
CA ILE A 6 -26.97 12.91 -3.75
C ILE A 6 -26.97 13.82 -2.51
N LEU A 7 -28.03 13.77 -1.70
CA LEU A 7 -28.16 14.60 -0.50
C LEU A 7 -27.22 14.15 0.63
N ILE A 8 -26.93 12.85 0.75
CA ILE A 8 -26.05 12.31 1.79
C ILE A 8 -24.58 12.64 1.47
N ILE A 9 -24.17 12.55 0.20
CA ILE A 9 -22.81 12.89 -0.24
C ILE A 9 -22.51 14.38 -0.04
N LEU A 10 -23.48 15.27 -0.27
CA LEU A 10 -23.32 16.71 -0.04
C LEU A 10 -23.20 17.09 1.45
N ILE A 11 -23.85 16.35 2.35
CA ILE A 11 -23.78 16.61 3.80
C ILE A 11 -22.40 16.21 4.35
N LEU A 12 -21.81 15.11 3.87
CA LEU A 12 -20.46 14.69 4.23
C LEU A 12 -19.38 15.68 3.76
N PHE A 13 -19.56 16.34 2.61
CA PHE A 13 -18.62 17.34 2.11
C PHE A 13 -18.61 18.64 2.94
N CYS A 14 -19.75 19.02 3.53
CA CYS A 14 -19.84 20.23 4.36
C CYS A 14 -19.19 20.08 5.75
N ILE A 15 -19.12 18.87 6.30
CA ILE A 15 -18.54 18.64 7.64
C ILE A 15 -17.00 18.74 7.60
N ASN A 16 -16.37 18.31 6.49
CA ASN A 16 -14.90 18.37 6.36
C ASN A 16 -14.33 19.78 6.17
N MET A 17 -15.14 20.78 5.79
CA MET A 17 -14.66 22.16 5.66
C MET A 17 -14.54 22.93 6.98
N ILE A 18 -15.00 22.37 8.11
CA ILE A 18 -14.98 23.08 9.41
C ILE A 18 -13.69 22.80 10.20
N PHE A 19 -12.89 21.79 9.86
CA PHE A 19 -11.77 21.33 10.70
C PHE A 19 -10.35 21.74 10.30
N THR A 20 -10.14 22.52 9.23
CA THR A 20 -8.81 23.06 8.89
C THR A 20 -8.60 24.45 9.50
N GLY A 21 -8.50 24.49 10.83
CA GLY A 21 -8.21 25.71 11.59
C GLY A 21 -6.93 25.59 12.42
N CYS A 22 -5.93 26.40 12.07
CA CYS A 22 -4.77 26.82 12.87
C CYS A 22 -3.63 25.82 13.12
N ARG A 23 -2.57 25.89 12.28
CA ARG A 23 -1.20 25.54 12.70
C ARG A 23 -0.35 26.81 12.77
N LYS A 24 0.08 27.15 13.99
CA LYS A 24 0.96 28.29 14.31
C LYS A 24 2.36 28.04 13.78
N ASN A 25 2.91 29.04 13.10
CA ASN A 25 4.34 29.15 12.78
C ASN A 25 5.14 29.46 14.04
N ASN A 26 6.35 28.93 14.14
CA ASN A 26 7.40 29.52 14.98
C ASN A 26 8.76 29.46 14.27
N PRO A 27 9.67 30.41 14.58
CA PRO A 27 10.69 30.86 13.65
C PRO A 27 12.04 30.16 13.77
N VAL A 28 12.77 30.28 12.67
CA VAL A 28 14.21 30.03 12.49
C VAL A 28 15.01 31.00 13.36
N LEU A 29 16.11 30.51 13.95
CA LEU A 29 17.20 31.35 14.43
C LEU A 29 18.54 30.67 14.10
N GLU A 30 19.35 31.43 13.37
CA GLU A 30 20.74 31.18 12.97
C GLU A 30 21.66 31.03 14.19
N ASN A 31 22.80 30.36 13.99
CA ASN A 31 24.10 30.97 14.31
C ASN A 31 25.26 30.22 13.65
N SER A 32 26.08 31.04 12.99
CA SER A 32 27.39 30.81 12.42
C SER A 32 28.48 30.82 13.50
N VAL A 33 29.53 30.00 13.35
CA VAL A 33 30.91 30.31 13.82
C VAL A 33 31.93 29.65 12.88
N GLU A 34 33.03 30.36 12.75
CA GLU A 34 34.08 30.46 11.73
C GLU A 34 35.33 29.60 12.02
N SER A 35 36.29 29.69 11.09
CA SER A 35 37.73 29.32 11.12
C SER A 35 38.06 27.89 10.65
N GLY A 36 38.96 27.62 9.70
CA GLY A 36 39.92 28.45 8.98
C GLY A 36 41.31 27.81 9.07
N GLU A 37 41.83 27.17 8.02
CA GLU A 37 43.27 27.10 7.79
C GLU A 37 43.61 26.79 6.32
N LYS A 38 44.49 27.61 5.75
CA LYS A 38 45.06 27.53 4.40
C LYS A 38 46.21 26.53 4.36
N ARG A 39 46.53 26.01 3.16
CA ARG A 39 47.90 25.92 2.66
C ARG A 39 47.96 25.59 1.15
N ASP A 40 48.32 26.62 0.39
CA ASP A 40 49.37 26.71 -0.65
C ASP A 40 49.45 25.68 -1.82
N GLU A 41 49.03 26.18 -2.98
CA GLU A 41 49.59 26.09 -4.36
C GLU A 41 51.03 25.55 -4.56
N PRO A 42 51.45 25.04 -5.75
CA PRO A 42 51.25 25.72 -7.04
C PRO A 42 51.06 24.90 -8.35
N ILE A 43 50.34 25.57 -9.25
CA ILE A 43 50.46 25.75 -10.71
C ILE A 43 51.64 25.04 -11.41
N VAL A 44 51.35 24.25 -12.46
CA VAL A 44 52.01 24.36 -13.79
C VAL A 44 51.00 23.98 -14.88
N SER A 45 50.60 24.99 -15.65
CA SER A 45 50.06 24.88 -17.02
C SER A 45 51.17 24.44 -17.98
N ILE A 46 50.85 23.70 -19.04
CA ILE A 46 51.21 24.03 -20.43
C ILE A 46 50.50 23.06 -21.40
N ILE A 47 50.00 23.69 -22.45
CA ILE A 47 49.30 23.21 -23.65
C ILE A 47 50.24 22.37 -24.52
N ASP A 48 49.71 21.38 -25.23
CA ASP A 48 50.08 21.08 -26.63
C ASP A 48 48.99 20.19 -27.28
N GLU A 49 48.25 20.76 -28.23
CA GLU A 49 47.57 20.01 -29.31
C GLU A 49 48.62 19.67 -30.41
N PRO A 50 48.21 19.07 -31.55
CA PRO A 50 47.73 17.71 -31.76
C PRO A 50 48.73 16.95 -32.66
N ASN A 51 48.64 15.63 -32.74
CA ASN A 51 49.27 14.92 -33.85
C ASN A 51 48.26 14.08 -34.62
N LYS A 52 48.28 14.32 -35.93
CA LYS A 52 47.40 13.79 -36.96
C LYS A 52 47.74 12.34 -37.30
N GLU A 53 46.68 11.68 -37.77
CA GLU A 53 46.69 10.58 -38.75
C GLU A 53 47.31 9.26 -38.32
N GLU A 54 46.45 8.29 -38.00
CA GLU A 54 46.50 7.04 -38.75
C GLU A 54 45.09 6.50 -39.01
N LYS A 55 44.85 6.19 -40.28
CA LYS A 55 43.61 5.63 -40.82
C LYS A 55 43.38 4.22 -40.28
N SER A 56 42.10 3.87 -40.21
CA SER A 56 41.46 2.74 -40.90
C SER A 56 40.67 1.78 -40.01
N ALA A 57 39.43 1.56 -40.44
CA ALA A 57 38.73 0.28 -40.41
C ALA A 57 37.98 -0.20 -39.15
N ASP A 58 37.74 0.61 -38.11
CA ASP A 58 36.97 0.12 -36.93
C ASP A 58 35.77 0.98 -36.49
N ALA A 59 35.40 2.02 -37.24
CA ALA A 59 34.27 2.90 -36.86
C ALA A 59 32.87 2.32 -37.18
N GLU A 60 32.75 1.32 -38.06
CA GLU A 60 31.46 0.68 -38.37
C GLU A 60 31.14 -0.46 -37.38
N LYS A 61 32.15 -1.08 -36.79
CA LYS A 61 31.98 -2.19 -35.84
C LYS A 61 31.60 -1.72 -34.44
N GLU A 62 32.10 -0.55 -34.01
CA GLU A 62 31.68 0.09 -32.76
C GLU A 62 30.24 0.63 -32.83
N LYS A 63 29.76 1.00 -34.01
CA LYS A 63 28.38 1.51 -34.18
C LYS A 63 27.35 0.38 -34.13
N GLU A 64 27.67 -0.78 -34.72
CA GLU A 64 26.82 -1.99 -34.66
C GLU A 64 26.80 -2.59 -33.24
N LEU A 65 27.94 -2.59 -32.53
CA LEU A 65 28.01 -2.99 -31.12
C LEU A 65 27.30 -1.98 -30.19
N ALA A 66 27.33 -0.68 -30.52
CA ALA A 66 26.61 0.33 -29.77
C ALA A 66 25.09 0.27 -30.01
N GLU A 67 24.62 -0.05 -31.20
CA GLU A 67 23.19 -0.28 -31.49
C GLU A 67 22.67 -1.58 -30.83
N GLU A 68 23.47 -2.66 -30.80
CA GLU A 68 23.11 -3.90 -30.09
C GLU A 68 23.10 -3.70 -28.55
N VAL A 69 24.02 -2.88 -28.02
CA VAL A 69 24.01 -2.47 -26.60
C VAL A 69 22.84 -1.51 -26.31
N LEU A 70 22.46 -0.63 -27.24
CA LEU A 70 21.28 0.25 -27.07
C LEU A 70 19.98 -0.55 -27.09
N GLU A 71 19.85 -1.54 -27.97
CA GLU A 71 18.63 -2.36 -28.08
C GLU A 71 18.46 -3.30 -26.87
N SER A 72 19.59 -3.77 -26.30
CA SER A 72 19.57 -4.52 -25.03
C SER A 72 19.28 -3.66 -23.79
N THR A 73 19.54 -2.34 -23.83
CA THR A 73 19.15 -1.39 -22.77
C THR A 73 17.72 -0.87 -22.91
N PHE A 74 17.13 -0.90 -24.12
CA PHE A 74 15.72 -0.54 -24.33
C PHE A 74 14.72 -1.63 -23.94
N HIS A 75 15.16 -2.89 -23.77
CA HIS A 75 14.32 -3.97 -23.23
C HIS A 75 14.33 -4.11 -21.70
N GLN A 76 15.03 -3.23 -20.97
CA GLN A 76 14.87 -3.08 -19.51
C GLN A 76 13.83 -2.02 -19.11
N GLY A 77 13.00 -1.58 -20.06
CA GLY A 77 12.03 -0.48 -19.90
C GLY A 77 10.57 -0.88 -19.63
N ALA A 78 10.26 -2.13 -19.26
CA ALA A 78 8.92 -2.52 -18.85
C ALA A 78 8.97 -3.57 -17.74
N LEU A 79 9.44 -3.20 -16.55
CA LEU A 79 9.03 -3.90 -15.33
C LEU A 79 7.51 -3.70 -15.22
N SER A 80 6.72 -4.63 -15.75
CA SER A 80 5.29 -4.69 -15.43
C SER A 80 5.21 -4.71 -13.92
N LYS A 81 4.65 -3.66 -13.32
CA LYS A 81 4.58 -3.53 -11.86
C LYS A 81 3.77 -4.73 -11.36
N ARG A 82 4.45 -5.72 -10.75
CA ARG A 82 3.79 -6.97 -10.31
C ARG A 82 2.75 -6.72 -9.24
N ASN A 83 2.94 -5.65 -8.47
CA ASN A 83 2.04 -5.22 -7.42
C ASN A 83 1.66 -3.74 -7.55
N TYR A 84 0.43 -3.44 -7.17
CA TYR A 84 -0.01 -2.09 -6.82
C TYR A 84 0.10 -1.91 -5.31
N GLU A 85 0.66 -0.80 -4.85
CA GLU A 85 0.89 -0.56 -3.42
C GLU A 85 0.43 0.84 -3.01
N VAL A 86 -0.18 0.91 -1.82
CA VAL A 86 -0.56 2.16 -1.16
C VAL A 86 -0.07 2.11 0.27
N ILE A 87 0.67 3.14 0.67
CA ILE A 87 1.16 3.34 2.04
C ILE A 87 0.41 4.52 2.63
N ASP A 88 -0.08 4.36 3.86
CA ASP A 88 -0.89 5.31 4.62
C ASP A 88 -2.07 5.87 3.81
N GLY A 89 -2.85 4.97 3.23
CA GLY A 89 -4.05 5.31 2.46
C GLY A 89 -5.24 5.67 3.35
N GLU A 90 -6.27 6.23 2.72
CA GLU A 90 -7.57 6.47 3.36
C GLU A 90 -8.25 5.14 3.76
N ALA A 91 -8.13 4.13 2.89
CA ALA A 91 -8.72 2.81 3.12
C ALA A 91 -8.02 2.01 4.22
N ALA A 92 -6.68 1.99 4.23
CA ALA A 92 -5.86 1.21 5.15
C ALA A 92 -4.45 1.82 5.32
N ASN A 93 -3.75 1.46 6.39
CA ASN A 93 -2.35 1.87 6.59
C ASN A 93 -1.42 1.30 5.52
N PHE A 94 -1.70 0.10 5.02
CA PHE A 94 -0.97 -0.48 3.89
C PHE A 94 -1.88 -1.39 3.07
N LEU A 95 -1.78 -1.27 1.75
CA LEU A 95 -2.39 -2.17 0.78
C LEU A 95 -1.34 -2.61 -0.23
N SER A 96 -1.31 -3.90 -0.54
CA SER A 96 -0.51 -4.44 -1.65
C SER A 96 -1.37 -5.40 -2.46
N TYR A 97 -1.63 -5.07 -3.72
CA TYR A 97 -2.41 -5.88 -4.64
C TYR A 97 -1.51 -6.55 -5.67
N ASN A 98 -1.53 -7.87 -5.73
CA ASN A 98 -0.83 -8.68 -6.71
C ASN A 98 -1.75 -8.95 -7.91
N TYR A 99 -1.33 -8.46 -9.09
CA TYR A 99 -2.11 -8.60 -10.32
C TYR A 99 -2.20 -10.04 -10.84
N GLN A 100 -1.22 -10.89 -10.54
CA GLN A 100 -1.17 -12.28 -11.02
C GLN A 100 -2.18 -13.15 -10.25
N ASP A 101 -2.18 -13.02 -8.93
CA ASP A 101 -3.02 -13.83 -8.04
C ASP A 101 -4.37 -13.17 -7.74
N ARG A 102 -4.58 -11.94 -8.23
CA ARG A 102 -5.73 -11.07 -7.94
C ARG A 102 -6.04 -11.01 -6.45
N SER A 103 -4.99 -10.87 -5.66
CA SER A 103 -5.03 -10.87 -4.20
C SER A 103 -4.51 -9.56 -3.63
N MET A 104 -5.23 -9.01 -2.65
CA MET A 104 -4.88 -7.81 -1.90
C MET A 104 -4.51 -8.18 -0.47
N TYR A 105 -3.29 -7.87 -0.06
CA TYR A 105 -2.90 -7.82 1.34
C TYR A 105 -3.30 -6.48 1.95
N ILE A 106 -3.79 -6.51 3.19
CA ILE A 106 -4.33 -5.37 3.92
C ILE A 106 -3.73 -5.36 5.32
N ALA A 107 -3.15 -4.22 5.72
CA ALA A 107 -2.78 -3.97 7.11
C ALA A 107 -3.36 -2.64 7.59
N GLY A 108 -4.00 -2.67 8.75
CA GLY A 108 -4.65 -1.54 9.40
C GLY A 108 -5.77 -0.93 8.56
N LEU A 109 -6.77 -1.75 8.22
CA LEU A 109 -8.01 -1.34 7.57
C LEU A 109 -8.74 -0.29 8.41
N LYS A 110 -9.14 0.83 7.79
CA LYS A 110 -9.71 2.02 8.46
C LYS A 110 -11.20 2.21 8.18
N VAL A 111 -11.69 1.73 7.03
CA VAL A 111 -13.04 2.04 6.52
C VAL A 111 -14.17 1.29 7.22
N PHE A 112 -13.84 0.25 7.98
CA PHE A 112 -14.82 -0.59 8.68
C PHE A 112 -14.46 -0.66 10.16
N GLU A 113 -15.28 -0.02 10.99
CA GLU A 113 -14.99 0.25 12.41
C GLU A 113 -14.90 -1.02 13.26
N GLU A 114 -15.61 -2.08 12.87
CA GLU A 114 -15.61 -3.38 13.55
C GLU A 114 -14.20 -3.99 13.69
N PHE A 115 -13.30 -3.68 12.76
CA PHE A 115 -11.94 -4.24 12.74
C PHE A 115 -10.90 -3.40 13.46
N SER A 116 -11.26 -2.25 14.06
CA SER A 116 -10.31 -1.30 14.65
C SER A 116 -9.18 -0.90 13.68
N THR A 117 -8.03 -0.39 14.16
CA THR A 117 -6.88 -0.06 13.30
C THR A 117 -5.72 -1.04 13.41
N LEU A 118 -5.78 -1.98 14.37
CA LEU A 118 -4.80 -3.05 14.54
C LEU A 118 -5.40 -4.34 14.00
N ASN A 119 -5.38 -4.45 12.68
CA ASN A 119 -5.88 -5.61 11.96
C ASN A 119 -4.99 -5.90 10.74
N GLU A 120 -5.04 -7.14 10.29
CA GLU A 120 -4.28 -7.62 9.14
C GLU A 120 -5.05 -8.74 8.45
N GLY A 121 -4.93 -8.81 7.13
CA GLY A 121 -5.57 -9.86 6.37
C GLY A 121 -5.48 -9.57 4.88
N GLY A 122 -6.51 -9.98 4.16
CA GLY A 122 -6.53 -9.77 2.73
C GLY A 122 -7.80 -10.25 2.05
N ILE A 123 -7.78 -10.04 0.74
CA ILE A 123 -8.83 -10.37 -0.18
C ILE A 123 -8.25 -11.07 -1.39
N SER A 124 -9.00 -11.99 -1.97
CA SER A 124 -8.65 -12.57 -3.26
C SER A 124 -9.88 -12.75 -4.12
N ILE A 125 -9.71 -12.62 -5.43
CA ILE A 125 -10.74 -12.98 -6.41
C ILE A 125 -10.29 -14.23 -7.17
N VAL A 126 -11.00 -15.33 -6.94
CA VAL A 126 -10.81 -16.57 -7.72
C VAL A 126 -11.67 -16.48 -8.97
N SER A 127 -11.06 -16.07 -10.08
CA SER A 127 -11.78 -15.72 -11.32
C SER A 127 -12.61 -16.88 -11.89
N ASP A 128 -12.08 -18.10 -11.85
CA ASP A 128 -12.73 -19.29 -12.40
C ASP A 128 -13.98 -19.70 -11.62
N GLU A 129 -13.98 -19.43 -10.31
CA GLU A 129 -15.10 -19.70 -9.42
C GLU A 129 -16.04 -18.50 -9.28
N ASN A 130 -15.58 -17.32 -9.71
CA ASN A 130 -16.26 -16.05 -9.55
C ASN A 130 -16.62 -15.78 -8.07
N ILE A 131 -15.64 -16.07 -7.19
CA ILE A 131 -15.74 -15.90 -5.74
C ILE A 131 -14.75 -14.82 -5.30
N LEU A 132 -15.21 -13.95 -4.40
CA LEU A 132 -14.36 -13.09 -3.60
C LEU A 132 -14.25 -13.69 -2.20
N THR A 133 -13.02 -13.88 -1.76
CA THR A 133 -12.70 -14.31 -0.40
C THR A 133 -12.19 -13.12 0.38
N PHE A 134 -12.72 -12.91 1.58
CA PHE A 134 -12.26 -11.90 2.53
C PHE A 134 -11.81 -12.59 3.81
N GLY A 135 -10.68 -12.18 4.35
CA GLY A 135 -10.19 -12.63 5.64
C GLY A 135 -9.49 -11.51 6.38
N ILE A 136 -9.82 -11.30 7.65
CA ILE A 136 -9.15 -10.30 8.50
C ILE A 136 -9.08 -10.75 9.95
N THR A 137 -7.95 -10.49 10.58
CA THR A 137 -7.69 -10.80 11.99
C THR A 137 -7.38 -9.50 12.72
N LYS A 138 -7.98 -9.29 13.89
CA LYS A 138 -7.52 -8.23 14.80
C LYS A 138 -6.32 -8.72 15.58
N ALA A 139 -5.33 -7.87 15.80
CA ALA A 139 -4.17 -8.20 16.62
C ALA A 139 -4.18 -7.40 17.91
N THR A 140 -3.63 -7.97 18.99
CA THR A 140 -3.46 -7.24 20.26
C THR A 140 -2.33 -6.21 20.22
N GLY A 141 -1.58 -6.09 19.13
CA GLY A 141 -0.50 -5.12 18.96
C GLY A 141 0.41 -5.42 17.78
N SER A 142 1.43 -4.58 17.58
CA SER A 142 2.42 -4.67 16.49
C SER A 142 3.83 -5.11 16.97
N VAL A 143 3.96 -5.62 18.19
CA VAL A 143 5.25 -5.94 18.84
C VAL A 143 5.40 -7.42 19.16
N THR A 144 6.64 -7.88 19.37
CA THR A 144 6.96 -9.24 19.79
C THR A 144 6.09 -9.69 20.97
N GLY A 145 5.32 -10.76 20.77
CA GLY A 145 4.35 -11.26 21.75
C GLY A 145 2.93 -10.72 21.57
N ALA A 146 2.63 -10.04 20.45
CA ALA A 146 1.27 -9.87 19.97
C ALA A 146 0.62 -11.24 19.75
N VAL A 147 -0.67 -11.29 20.03
CA VAL A 147 -1.49 -12.49 19.88
C VAL A 147 -2.61 -12.13 18.92
N ASP A 148 -2.90 -13.03 18.00
CA ASP A 148 -4.04 -12.91 17.12
C ASP A 148 -5.33 -12.94 17.96
N GLY A 149 -6.20 -11.99 17.68
CA GLY A 149 -7.53 -11.88 18.26
C GLY A 149 -8.58 -12.53 17.39
N PRO A 150 -9.81 -11.97 17.34
CA PRO A 150 -10.86 -12.56 16.52
C PRO A 150 -10.50 -12.51 15.04
N ASN A 151 -10.90 -13.55 14.33
CA ASN A 151 -10.78 -13.66 12.88
C ASN A 151 -12.16 -13.68 12.22
N VAL A 152 -12.29 -12.93 11.14
CA VAL A 152 -13.47 -12.91 10.28
C VAL A 152 -13.08 -13.38 8.90
N TYR A 153 -13.83 -14.35 8.38
CA TYR A 153 -13.68 -14.91 7.05
C TYR A 153 -15.04 -15.04 6.39
N PHE A 154 -15.12 -14.71 5.10
CA PHE A 154 -16.28 -15.07 4.29
C PHE A 154 -15.92 -15.19 2.80
N GLU A 155 -16.78 -15.90 2.08
CA GLU A 155 -16.77 -16.02 0.63
C GLU A 155 -18.07 -15.43 0.06
N MET A 156 -17.95 -14.66 -1.01
CA MET A 156 -19.08 -14.04 -1.69
C MET A 156 -19.07 -14.37 -3.18
N ASN A 157 -20.20 -14.82 -3.72
CA ASN A 157 -20.38 -14.97 -5.16
C ASN A 157 -20.40 -13.58 -5.82
N LEU A 158 -19.51 -13.31 -6.77
CA LEU A 158 -19.39 -11.99 -7.39
C LEU A 158 -20.53 -11.63 -8.36
N THR A 159 -21.34 -12.61 -8.78
CA THR A 159 -22.50 -12.39 -9.67
C THR A 159 -23.79 -12.16 -8.88
N SER A 160 -24.11 -13.03 -7.92
CA SER A 160 -25.33 -12.88 -7.10
C SER A 160 -25.13 -11.97 -5.88
N ASN A 161 -23.89 -11.72 -5.48
CA ASN A 161 -23.50 -11.11 -4.20
C ASN A 161 -24.02 -11.90 -2.98
N GLU A 162 -24.34 -13.17 -3.15
CA GLU A 162 -24.71 -14.03 -2.02
C GLU A 162 -23.47 -14.48 -1.27
N ILE A 163 -23.58 -14.53 0.06
CA ILE A 163 -22.55 -15.12 0.93
C ILE A 163 -22.65 -16.64 0.82
N ILE A 164 -21.54 -17.26 0.44
CA ILE A 164 -21.44 -18.71 0.18
C ILE A 164 -21.07 -19.43 1.48
N ASP A 165 -20.07 -18.90 2.18
CA ASP A 165 -19.56 -19.42 3.45
C ASP A 165 -19.10 -18.26 4.33
N SER A 166 -19.17 -18.45 5.64
CA SER A 166 -18.66 -17.48 6.61
C SER A 166 -18.20 -18.18 7.89
N LYS A 167 -17.15 -17.62 8.48
CA LYS A 167 -16.56 -18.12 9.71
C LYS A 167 -16.10 -16.95 10.57
N PHE A 168 -16.52 -16.97 11.83
CA PHE A 168 -16.15 -15.98 12.84
C PHE A 168 -15.47 -16.70 13.99
N GLU A 169 -14.15 -16.63 14.06
CA GLU A 169 -13.39 -17.24 15.13
C GLU A 169 -13.23 -16.25 16.30
N PRO A 170 -13.49 -16.70 17.54
CA PRO A 170 -13.27 -15.86 18.72
C PRO A 170 -11.79 -15.55 18.91
N ALA A 171 -11.51 -14.47 19.61
CA ALA A 171 -10.21 -14.23 20.22
C ALA A 171 -9.83 -15.39 21.16
N PRO A 172 -8.54 -15.67 21.36
CA PRO A 172 -8.14 -16.65 22.36
C PRO A 172 -8.48 -16.18 23.78
N ASN A 173 -8.45 -17.11 24.72
CA ASN A 173 -8.51 -16.77 26.13
C ASN A 173 -7.19 -16.12 26.58
N TYR A 174 -7.14 -14.79 26.58
CA TYR A 174 -5.93 -14.05 26.95
C TYR A 174 -5.50 -14.27 28.40
N ALA A 175 -6.43 -14.62 29.30
CA ALA A 175 -6.09 -14.94 30.68
C ALA A 175 -5.23 -16.20 30.77
N GLU A 176 -5.58 -17.24 30.00
CA GLU A 176 -4.79 -18.49 29.91
C GLU A 176 -3.42 -18.26 29.27
N LEU A 177 -3.32 -17.28 28.38
CA LEU A 177 -2.06 -16.87 27.75
C LEU A 177 -1.22 -15.91 28.63
N GLY A 178 -1.68 -15.57 29.83
CA GLY A 178 -1.00 -14.62 30.73
C GLY A 178 -0.99 -13.17 30.23
N LYS A 179 -1.87 -12.82 29.30
CA LYS A 179 -1.98 -11.51 28.65
C LYS A 179 -3.01 -10.64 29.36
N THR A 180 -2.66 -10.21 30.57
CA THR A 180 -3.60 -9.54 31.50
C THR A 180 -4.19 -8.24 30.98
N GLU A 181 -3.45 -7.52 30.14
CA GLU A 181 -3.84 -6.27 29.51
C GLU A 181 -4.99 -6.44 28.49
N PHE A 182 -5.18 -7.65 27.94
CA PHE A 182 -6.19 -7.95 26.93
C PHE A 182 -7.34 -8.81 27.45
N ILE A 183 -7.40 -9.13 28.76
CA ILE A 183 -8.42 -10.04 29.33
C ILE A 183 -9.85 -9.63 28.95
N LYS A 184 -10.14 -8.33 28.87
CA LYS A 184 -11.48 -7.81 28.52
C LYS A 184 -11.93 -8.17 27.09
N HIS A 185 -10.99 -8.55 26.23
CA HIS A 185 -11.21 -8.94 24.84
C HIS A 185 -11.09 -10.46 24.65
N SER A 186 -10.96 -11.24 25.74
CA SER A 186 -10.86 -12.71 25.65
C SER A 186 -12.15 -13.26 25.07
N GLU A 187 -12.03 -14.20 24.14
CA GLU A 187 -13.17 -14.87 23.51
C GLU A 187 -14.14 -13.91 22.80
N GLU A 188 -13.74 -12.65 22.56
CA GLU A 188 -14.50 -11.69 21.74
C GLU A 188 -14.68 -12.25 20.34
N VAL A 189 -15.90 -12.20 19.81
CA VAL A 189 -16.22 -12.59 18.43
C VAL A 189 -16.67 -11.33 17.69
N ILE A 190 -16.23 -11.19 16.44
CA ILE A 190 -16.78 -10.20 15.52
C ILE A 190 -17.74 -10.92 14.60
N GLU A 191 -19.03 -10.80 14.91
CA GLU A 191 -20.09 -11.31 14.04
C GLU A 191 -20.51 -10.24 13.04
N LEU A 192 -20.71 -10.65 11.79
CA LEU A 192 -21.23 -9.79 10.73
C LEU A 192 -22.54 -10.35 10.20
N THR A 193 -23.47 -9.46 9.84
CA THR A 193 -24.64 -9.86 9.07
C THR A 193 -24.28 -10.06 7.61
N ASP A 194 -25.11 -10.81 6.87
CA ASP A 194 -24.93 -11.00 5.43
C ASP A 194 -24.88 -9.66 4.69
N GLU A 195 -25.75 -8.70 5.04
CA GLU A 195 -25.75 -7.37 4.41
C GLU A 195 -24.42 -6.66 4.60
N ARG A 196 -23.80 -6.79 5.79
CA ARG A 196 -22.52 -6.16 6.09
C ARG A 196 -21.37 -6.85 5.36
N MET A 197 -21.37 -8.17 5.28
CA MET A 197 -20.38 -8.92 4.50
C MET A 197 -20.46 -8.57 3.01
N VAL A 198 -21.68 -8.42 2.48
CA VAL A 198 -21.89 -7.97 1.09
C VAL A 198 -21.38 -6.56 0.87
N GLU A 199 -21.63 -5.63 1.80
CA GLU A 199 -21.09 -4.26 1.71
C GLU A 199 -19.55 -4.25 1.63
N ILE A 200 -18.90 -5.01 2.52
CA ILE A 200 -17.43 -5.16 2.53
C ILE A 200 -16.95 -5.77 1.21
N GLY A 201 -17.57 -6.87 0.77
CA GLY A 201 -17.20 -7.56 -0.47
C GLY A 201 -17.35 -6.65 -1.70
N LEU A 202 -18.42 -5.87 -1.78
CA LEU A 202 -18.64 -4.92 -2.87
C LEU A 202 -17.63 -3.78 -2.86
N TYR A 203 -17.32 -3.21 -1.70
CA TYR A 203 -16.29 -2.18 -1.56
C TYR A 203 -14.96 -2.63 -2.19
N PHE A 204 -14.50 -3.84 -1.84
CA PHE A 204 -13.22 -4.33 -2.32
C PHE A 204 -13.27 -4.83 -3.77
N LYS A 205 -14.39 -5.37 -4.22
CA LYS A 205 -14.63 -5.64 -5.65
C LYS A 205 -14.44 -4.36 -6.47
N GLU A 206 -15.07 -3.26 -6.07
CA GLU A 206 -14.94 -1.96 -6.74
C GLU A 206 -13.50 -1.44 -6.71
N LEU A 207 -12.85 -1.49 -5.54
CA LEU A 207 -11.46 -1.06 -5.38
C LEU A 207 -10.50 -1.84 -6.29
N ILE A 208 -10.62 -3.18 -6.34
CA ILE A 208 -9.77 -4.03 -7.20
C ILE A 208 -10.02 -3.68 -8.67
N MET A 209 -11.27 -3.52 -9.08
CA MET A 209 -11.60 -3.12 -10.46
C MET A 209 -11.05 -1.75 -10.83
N GLU A 210 -10.96 -0.80 -9.91
CA GLU A 210 -10.32 0.49 -10.14
C GLU A 210 -8.80 0.39 -10.29
N ILE A 211 -8.17 -0.50 -9.51
CA ILE A 211 -6.72 -0.77 -9.61
C ILE A 211 -6.38 -1.45 -10.93
N GLU A 212 -7.19 -2.42 -11.37
CA GLU A 212 -6.99 -3.19 -12.61
C GLU A 212 -7.21 -2.36 -13.89
N LYS A 213 -7.89 -1.21 -13.80
CA LYS A 213 -8.09 -0.31 -14.95
C LYS A 213 -6.92 0.63 -15.22
N LYS A 214 -6.01 0.79 -14.26
CA LYS A 214 -4.85 1.69 -14.35
C LYS A 214 -3.68 1.01 -15.04
#